data_AF-A0ABD2B9T8-F1
#
_entry.id   AF-A0ABD2B9T8-F1
#
_cell.length_a   1.000
_cell.length_b   1.000
_cell.length_c   1.000
_cell.angle_alpha   90.00
_cell.angle_beta   90.00
_cell.angle_gamma   90.00
#
_symmetry.space_group_name_H-M   'P 1'
#
loop_
_entity.id
_entity.type
_entity.pdbx_description
1 polymer ?
#
loop_
_entity_poly.entity_id
_entity_poly.type
_entity_poly.pdbx_seq_one_letter_code
_entity_poly.pdbx_strand_id
1 'polypeptide(L)' 'MRFHLKFNTEKISNHNRCNMHDNFENESVKENDKLLIDAVRVYPHLYNHKDPNFKNHLMKKNSWKEIAFTFLNQI' A
#
# COMPACT_ATOMS: atom_id res chain seq x y z
N MET A 1 -3.84 -21.78 25.15
CA MET A 1 -3.31 -20.43 24.90
C MET A 1 -4.05 -19.84 23.71
N ARG A 2 -4.80 -18.76 23.90
CA ARG A 2 -5.72 -18.19 22.89
C ARG A 2 -5.19 -16.81 22.52
N PHE A 3 -4.62 -16.66 21.32
CA PHE A 3 -4.08 -15.39 20.86
C PHE A 3 -5.24 -14.49 20.42
N HIS A 4 -5.61 -13.52 21.27
CA HIS A 4 -6.53 -12.45 20.91
C HIS A 4 -5.76 -11.38 20.12
N LEU A 5 -5.77 -11.48 18.78
CA LEU A 5 -5.49 -10.32 17.94
C LEU A 5 -6.73 -9.42 17.98
N LYS A 6 -6.68 -8.37 18.81
CA LYS A 6 -7.63 -7.25 18.72
C LYS A 6 -7.23 -6.43 17.50
N PHE A 7 -7.87 -6.67 16.36
CA PHE A 7 -7.84 -5.70 15.27
C PHE A 7 -8.62 -4.48 15.73
N ASN A 8 -7.89 -3.38 15.93
CA ASN A 8 -8.48 -2.11 16.33
C ASN A 8 -9.38 -1.63 15.18
N THR A 9 -10.69 -1.66 15.41
CA THR A 9 -11.70 -1.17 14.46
C THR A 9 -11.89 0.32 14.67
N GLU A 10 -10.80 1.07 14.52
CA GLU A 10 -10.91 2.52 14.39
C GLU A 10 -11.32 2.80 12.95
N LYS A 11 -12.56 3.27 12.81
CA LYS A 11 -13.15 3.81 11.59
C LYS A 11 -12.08 4.59 10.81
N ILE A 12 -11.74 4.10 9.62
CA ILE A 12 -11.01 4.89 8.64
C ILE A 12 -11.98 5.98 8.18
N SER A 13 -11.99 7.08 8.93
CA SER A 13 -12.57 8.33 8.48
C SER A 13 -11.72 8.79 7.30
N ASN A 14 -12.27 8.65 6.10
CA ASN A 14 -11.75 9.33 4.91
C ASN A 14 -11.81 10.84 5.18
N HIS A 15 -10.73 11.36 5.75
CA HIS A 15 -10.44 12.78 5.72
C HIS A 15 -9.27 12.98 4.76
N ASN A 16 -9.63 13.36 3.54
CA ASN A 16 -8.75 14.06 2.63
C ASN A 16 -8.24 15.32 3.34
N ARG A 17 -7.15 15.20 4.09
CA ARG A 17 -6.41 16.36 4.56
C ARG A 17 -5.23 16.55 3.62
N CYS A 18 -5.50 17.23 2.50
CA CYS A 18 -4.45 17.74 1.63
C CYS A 18 -3.70 18.84 2.41
N ASN A 19 -2.59 18.47 3.04
CA ASN A 19 -1.68 19.46 3.60
C ASN A 19 -0.92 20.10 2.43
N MET A 20 -1.24 21.35 2.14
CA MET A 20 -0.38 22.24 1.35
C MET A 20 0.89 22.50 2.17
N HIS A 21 1.97 21.78 1.88
CA HIS A 21 3.29 22.08 2.43
C HIS A 21 4.35 21.95 1.33
N ASP A 22 4.86 23.12 0.95
CA ASP A 22 6.10 23.48 0.25
C ASP A 22 6.51 22.78 -1.07
N ASN A 23 6.66 23.62 -2.10
CA ASN A 23 6.72 23.34 -3.54
C ASN A 23 8.08 22.84 -4.09
N PHE A 24 8.94 22.18 -3.30
CA PHE A 24 10.23 21.67 -3.84
C PHE A 24 10.57 20.21 -3.50
N GLU A 25 9.97 19.61 -2.46
CA GLU A 25 10.03 18.16 -2.21
C GLU A 25 8.96 17.39 -3.00
N ASN A 26 8.07 18.12 -3.67
CA ASN A 26 6.82 17.60 -4.18
C ASN A 26 6.99 16.76 -5.46
N GLU A 27 8.00 17.04 -6.29
CA GLU A 27 8.17 16.36 -7.57
C GLU A 27 8.76 14.95 -7.42
N SER A 28 9.79 14.79 -6.58
CA SER A 28 10.36 13.47 -6.29
C SER A 28 9.39 12.56 -5.54
N VAL A 29 8.62 13.11 -4.58
CA VAL A 29 7.55 12.37 -3.89
C VAL A 29 6.46 11.93 -4.87
N LYS A 30 6.04 12.81 -5.78
CA LYS A 30 5.07 12.46 -6.83
C LYS A 30 5.58 11.39 -7.79
N GLU A 31 6.87 11.40 -8.12
CA GLU A 31 7.47 10.38 -8.99
C GLU A 31 7.56 9.02 -8.28
N ASN A 32 8.00 9.01 -7.03
CA ASN A 32 8.02 7.80 -6.19
C ASN A 32 6.62 7.23 -5.99
N ASP A 33 5.60 8.07 -5.78
CA ASP A 33 4.20 7.65 -5.68
C ASP A 33 3.73 7.00 -6.99
N LYS A 34 4.07 7.56 -8.15
CA LYS A 34 3.73 6.95 -9.45
C LYS A 34 4.35 5.57 -9.59
N LEU A 35 5.64 5.43 -9.28
CA LEU A 35 6.33 4.14 -9.32
C LEU A 35 5.65 3.14 -8.39
N LEU A 36 5.30 3.55 -7.17
CA LEU A 36 4.64 2.68 -6.20
C LEU A 36 3.25 2.26 -6.69
N ILE A 37 2.47 3.20 -7.23
CA ILE A 37 1.15 2.94 -7.80
C ILE A 37 1.25 1.94 -8.95
N ASP A 38 2.21 2.12 -9.86
CA ASP A 38 2.38 1.23 -11.01
C ASP A 38 2.83 -0.17 -10.58
N ALA A 39 3.71 -0.28 -9.58
CA ALA A 39 4.06 -1.57 -8.99
C ALA A 39 2.86 -2.28 -8.35
N VAL A 40 2.04 -1.55 -7.57
CA VAL A 40 0.84 -2.11 -6.91
C VAL A 40 -0.23 -2.54 -7.92
N ARG A 41 -0.36 -1.82 -9.05
CA ARG A 41 -1.36 -2.11 -10.09
C ARG A 41 -1.21 -3.50 -10.69
N VAL A 42 0.00 -4.05 -10.74
CA VAL A 42 0.32 -5.41 -11.23
C VAL A 42 -0.30 -6.50 -10.35
N TYR A 43 -0.69 -6.19 -9.12
CA TYR A 43 -1.23 -7.15 -8.15
C TYR A 43 -2.68 -6.81 -7.76
N PRO A 44 -3.68 -7.19 -8.57
CA PRO A 44 -5.09 -6.86 -8.33
C PRO A 44 -5.61 -7.28 -6.95
N HIS A 45 -5.14 -8.40 -6.39
CA HIS A 45 -5.55 -8.86 -5.05
C HIS A 45 -5.19 -7.89 -3.93
N LEU A 46 -4.32 -6.88 -4.17
CA LEU A 46 -4.01 -5.83 -3.19
C LEU A 46 -5.14 -4.81 -3.06
N TYR A 47 -5.84 -4.45 -4.14
CA TYR A 47 -6.80 -3.32 -4.16
C TYR A 47 -8.17 -3.67 -4.76
N ASN A 48 -8.28 -4.71 -5.58
CA ASN A 48 -9.53 -5.13 -6.21
C ASN A 48 -10.32 -6.08 -5.30
N HIS A 49 -11.40 -5.58 -4.71
CA HIS A 49 -12.26 -6.36 -3.82
C HIS A 49 -13.02 -7.50 -4.53
N LYS A 50 -13.12 -7.44 -5.86
CA LYS A 50 -13.73 -8.49 -6.68
C LYS A 50 -12.74 -9.61 -7.02
N ASP A 51 -11.45 -9.43 -6.74
CA ASP A 51 -10.45 -10.46 -6.96
C ASP A 51 -10.66 -11.64 -5.98
N PRO A 52 -10.71 -12.89 -6.46
CA PRO A 52 -10.89 -14.07 -5.60
C PRO A 52 -9.83 -14.19 -4.51
N ASN A 53 -8.62 -13.70 -4.77
CA ASN A 53 -7.48 -13.75 -3.86
C ASN A 53 -7.39 -12.49 -2.97
N PHE A 54 -8.36 -11.57 -3.03
CA PHE A 54 -8.33 -10.36 -2.21
C PHE A 54 -8.30 -10.65 -0.70
N LYS A 55 -8.90 -11.76 -0.25
CA LYS A 55 -8.85 -12.18 1.17
C LYS A 55 -7.63 -13.06 1.50
N ASN A 56 -6.79 -13.38 0.52
CA ASN A 56 -5.62 -14.21 0.73
C ASN A 56 -4.46 -13.39 1.34
N HIS A 57 -4.37 -13.40 2.66
CA HIS A 57 -3.36 -12.66 3.41
C HIS A 57 -1.92 -13.09 3.07
N LEU A 58 -1.70 -14.37 2.75
CA LEU A 58 -0.36 -14.86 2.39
C LEU A 58 0.08 -14.29 1.04
N MET A 59 -0.81 -14.29 0.04
CA MET A 59 -0.55 -13.68 -1.26
C MET A 59 -0.29 -12.17 -1.14
N LYS A 60 -1.09 -11.47 -0.34
CA LYS A 60 -0.86 -10.03 -0.07
C LYS A 60 0.52 -9.79 0.54
N LYS A 61 0.90 -10.57 1.55
CA LYS A 61 2.22 -10.45 2.21
C LYS A 61 3.36 -10.69 1.22
N ASN A 62 3.24 -11.69 0.36
CA ASN A 62 4.27 -12.01 -0.63
C ASN A 62 4.41 -10.88 -1.67
N SER A 63 3.30 -10.37 -2.22
CA SER A 63 3.35 -9.25 -3.17
C SER A 63 3.92 -7.98 -2.57
N TRP A 64 3.56 -7.64 -1.31
CA TRP A 64 4.17 -6.49 -0.65
C TRP A 64 5.69 -6.64 -0.42
N LYS A 65 6.16 -7.86 -0.15
CA LYS A 65 7.60 -8.14 -0.07
C LYS A 65 8.29 -7.97 -1.42
N GLU A 66 7.68 -8.45 -2.49
CA GLU A 66 8.21 -8.29 -3.85
C GLU A 66 8.30 -6.81 -4.22
N ILE A 67 7.23 -6.04 -4.02
CA ILE A 67 7.22 -4.59 -4.24
C ILE A 67 8.36 -3.94 -3.45
N ALA A 68 8.43 -4.17 -2.13
CA ALA A 68 9.49 -3.59 -1.30
C ALA A 68 10.90 -3.96 -1.78
N PHE A 69 11.12 -5.22 -2.19
CA PHE A 69 12.40 -5.66 -2.75
C PHE A 69 12.73 -4.90 -4.04
N THR A 70 11.76 -4.70 -4.94
CA THR A 70 11.96 -3.93 -6.18
C THR A 70 12.38 -2.49 -5.88
N PHE A 71 11.76 -1.83 -4.90
CA PHE A 71 12.12 -0.46 -4.50
C PHE A 71 13.49 -0.39 -3.81
N LEU A 72 13.85 -1.39 -3.00
CA LEU A 72 15.11 -1.41 -2.25
C LEU A 72 16.33 -1.71 -3.12
N ASN A 73 16.17 -2.40 -4.25
CA ASN A 73 17.28 -2.67 -5.19
C ASN A 73 17.44 -1.61 -6.28
N GLN A 74 16.61 -0.55 -6.28
CA GLN A 74 16.75 0.60 -7.18
C GLN A 74 17.57 1.76 -6.57
N ILE A 75 18.04 1.60 -5.33
CA ILE A 75 18.95 2.52 -4.61
C ILE A 75 20.33 1.87 -4.51
#